data_AF-A0A6C0E811-F1
#
_entry.id   AF-A0A6C0E811-F1
#
_cell.length_a   1.000
_cell.length_b   1.000
_cell.length_c   1.000
_cell.angle_alpha   90.00
_cell.angle_beta   90.00
_cell.angle_gamma   90.00
#
_symmetry.space_group_name_H-M   'P 1'
#
loop_
_entity.id
_entity.type
_entity.pdbx_description
1 polymer ?
#
loop_
_entity_poly.entity_id
_entity_poly.type
_entity_poly.pdbx_seq_one_letter_code
_entity_poly.pdbx_strand_id
1 'polypeptide(L)'
;MGVVSDDLWKKIPLDVFINHIMPYVYRKQGVALLDDIRNFVFDYRMIGDYYFYDLNEYCLLVDLAFLCNGGVSLIERVNSCFIDILDRNILFCRFSLDQKYEFINLHFYLNTGTKTEIKNKFLLSLMTPSERARFMNDFLILDFE
;
A
#
# COMPACT_ATOMS: atom_id res chain seq x y z
N MET A 1 -13.14 27.04 2.16
CA MET A 1 -13.03 26.35 0.86
C MET A 1 -11.84 26.93 0.10
N GLY A 2 -10.67 26.28 0.21
CA GLY A 2 -9.49 26.66 -0.59
C GLY A 2 -9.50 25.87 -1.89
N VAL A 3 -9.57 26.56 -3.03
CA VAL A 3 -9.42 25.94 -4.34
C VAL A 3 -7.95 25.59 -4.49
N VAL A 4 -7.60 24.32 -4.31
CA VAL A 4 -6.26 23.80 -4.59
C VAL A 4 -6.12 23.74 -6.12
N SER A 5 -5.63 24.82 -6.70
CA SER A 5 -5.16 24.84 -8.09
C SER A 5 -3.76 24.22 -8.13
N ASP A 6 -3.65 22.90 -8.06
CA ASP A 6 -2.36 22.20 -8.14
C ASP A 6 -2.19 21.49 -9.49
N ASP A 7 -1.98 22.29 -10.52
CA ASP A 7 -1.27 21.80 -11.70
C ASP A 7 0.24 21.72 -11.35
N LEU A 8 0.60 20.79 -10.45
CA LEU A 8 1.99 20.49 -10.05
C LEU A 8 2.90 20.26 -11.27
N TRP A 9 2.33 19.73 -12.36
CA TRP A 9 3.02 19.52 -13.62
C TRP A 9 3.48 20.82 -14.30
N LYS A 10 2.79 21.95 -14.08
CA LYS A 10 3.23 23.27 -14.56
C LYS A 10 4.46 23.81 -13.82
N LYS A 11 4.81 23.22 -12.66
CA LYS A 11 6.01 23.57 -11.90
C LYS A 11 7.24 22.80 -12.39
N ILE A 12 7.07 21.78 -13.21
CA ILE A 12 8.17 21.01 -13.79
C ILE A 12 8.69 21.76 -15.02
N PRO A 13 9.99 22.11 -15.08
CA PRO A 13 10.57 22.71 -16.27
C PRO A 13 10.30 21.86 -17.52
N LEU A 14 9.92 22.53 -18.62
CA LEU A 14 9.51 21.84 -19.85
C LEU A 14 10.62 20.94 -20.41
N ASP A 15 11.88 21.36 -20.29
CA ASP A 15 13.06 20.59 -20.66
C ASP A 15 13.18 19.29 -19.85
N VAL A 16 12.94 19.34 -18.54
CA VAL A 16 12.91 18.14 -17.68
C VAL A 16 11.77 17.22 -18.10
N PHE A 17 10.59 17.77 -18.39
CA PHE A 17 9.46 16.99 -18.84
C PHE A 17 9.76 16.26 -20.16
N ILE A 18 10.26 16.98 -21.17
CA ILE A 18 10.55 16.43 -22.50
C ILE A 18 11.73 15.46 -22.48
N ASN A 19 12.82 15.78 -21.77
CA ASN A 19 14.06 15.02 -21.85
C ASN A 19 14.18 13.91 -20.80
N HIS A 20 13.46 14.01 -19.68
CA HIS A 20 13.62 13.09 -18.55
C HIS A 20 12.34 12.39 -18.09
N ILE A 21 11.14 12.82 -18.49
CA ILE A 21 9.88 12.16 -18.12
C ILE A 21 9.26 11.48 -19.34
N MET A 22 8.97 12.26 -20.39
CA MET A 22 8.29 11.82 -21.61
C MET A 22 8.94 10.61 -22.30
N PRO A 23 10.28 10.45 -22.35
CA PRO A 23 10.89 9.27 -22.98
C PRO A 23 10.54 7.96 -22.29
N TYR A 24 10.20 7.98 -21.00
CA TYR A 24 9.82 6.78 -20.26
C TYR A 24 8.35 6.41 -20.48
N VAL A 25 7.49 7.39 -20.82
CA VAL A 25 6.07 7.16 -21.09
C VAL A 25 5.84 6.37 -22.38
N TYR A 26 6.73 6.55 -23.37
CA TYR A 26 6.68 5.81 -24.63
C TYR A 26 7.38 4.46 -24.59
N ARG A 27 8.07 4.11 -23.49
CA ARG A 27 8.67 2.79 -23.33
C ARG A 27 7.59 1.77 -23.05
N LYS A 28 7.61 0.65 -23.79
CA LYS A 28 6.75 -0.49 -23.54
C LYS A 28 6.98 -0.97 -22.10
N GLN A 29 5.95 -0.87 -21.28
CA GLN A 29 5.97 -1.40 -19.93
C GLN A 29 5.91 -2.92 -19.96
N GLY A 30 6.48 -3.57 -18.94
CA GLY A 30 6.39 -5.02 -18.81
C GLY A 30 4.93 -5.46 -18.71
N VAL A 31 4.59 -6.57 -19.39
CA VAL A 31 3.22 -7.12 -19.39
C VAL A 31 2.74 -7.39 -17.96
N ALA A 32 3.60 -7.99 -17.14
CA ALA A 32 3.32 -8.26 -15.73
C ALA A 32 2.94 -6.99 -14.92
N LEU A 33 3.62 -5.86 -15.17
CA LEU A 33 3.30 -4.60 -14.49
C LEU A 33 1.94 -4.05 -14.93
N LEU A 34 1.65 -4.10 -16.23
CA LEU A 34 0.37 -3.64 -16.75
C LEU A 34 -0.80 -4.48 -16.24
N ASP A 35 -0.60 -5.79 -16.16
CA ASP A 35 -1.60 -6.71 -15.62
C ASP A 35 -1.81 -6.48 -14.11
N ASP A 36 -0.74 -6.27 -13.35
CA ASP A 36 -0.84 -5.91 -11.93
C ASP A 36 -1.61 -4.60 -11.72
N ILE A 37 -1.29 -3.53 -12.48
CA ILE A 37 -2.01 -2.25 -12.39
C ILE A 37 -3.51 -2.42 -12.66
N ARG A 38 -3.88 -3.23 -13.66
CA ARG A 38 -5.29 -3.50 -13.99
C ARG A 38 -5.98 -4.28 -12.88
N ASN A 39 -5.33 -5.34 -12.39
CA ASN A 39 -5.89 -6.21 -11.36
C ASN A 39 -5.97 -5.49 -10.01
N PHE A 40 -5.02 -4.61 -9.68
CA PHE A 40 -5.02 -3.85 -8.44
C PHE A 40 -6.32 -3.06 -8.23
N VAL A 41 -6.87 -2.45 -9.28
CA VAL A 41 -8.13 -1.70 -9.18
C VAL A 41 -9.29 -2.64 -8.82
N PHE A 42 -9.31 -3.84 -9.39
CA PHE A 42 -10.32 -4.85 -9.09
C PHE A 42 -10.14 -5.40 -7.67
N ASP A 43 -8.92 -5.80 -7.29
CA ASP A 43 -8.57 -6.31 -5.96
C ASP A 43 -8.95 -5.29 -4.87
N TYR A 44 -8.55 -4.03 -5.05
CA TYR A 44 -8.83 -2.95 -4.12
C TYR A 44 -10.33 -2.73 -3.94
N ARG A 45 -11.09 -2.78 -5.04
CA ARG A 45 -12.54 -2.64 -5.00
C ARG A 45 -13.19 -3.81 -4.27
N MET A 46 -12.81 -5.05 -4.56
CA MET A 46 -13.37 -6.23 -3.87
C MET A 46 -13.11 -6.18 -2.36
N ILE A 47 -11.88 -5.85 -1.96
CA ILE A 47 -11.50 -5.70 -0.55
C ILE A 47 -12.31 -4.56 0.10
N GLY A 48 -12.42 -3.42 -0.58
CA GLY A 48 -13.21 -2.29 -0.09
C GLY A 48 -14.70 -2.64 0.05
N ASP A 49 -15.29 -3.28 -0.95
CA ASP A 49 -16.71 -3.64 -0.95
C ASP A 49 -17.02 -4.63 0.19
N TYR A 50 -16.15 -5.60 0.48
CA TYR A 50 -16.32 -6.52 1.63
C TYR A 50 -16.23 -5.79 2.98
N TYR A 51 -15.12 -5.08 3.22
CA TYR A 51 -14.87 -4.46 4.51
C TYR A 51 -15.73 -3.21 4.78
N PHE A 52 -16.23 -2.52 3.76
CA PHE A 52 -17.04 -1.30 3.95
C PHE A 52 -18.54 -1.56 3.93
N TYR A 53 -18.95 -2.76 3.52
CA TYR A 53 -20.34 -3.20 3.63
C TYR A 53 -20.62 -3.80 5.01
N ASP A 54 -19.76 -4.72 5.49
CA ASP A 54 -20.00 -5.48 6.72
C ASP A 54 -19.14 -5.03 7.92
N LEU A 55 -18.04 -4.31 7.68
CA LEU A 55 -17.07 -3.89 8.71
C LEU A 55 -16.73 -2.39 8.59
N ASN A 56 -15.51 -1.99 8.96
CA ASN A 56 -14.98 -0.64 8.78
C ASN A 56 -13.51 -0.66 8.34
N GLU A 57 -12.99 0.51 7.94
CA GLU A 57 -11.59 0.69 7.52
C GLU A 57 -10.54 0.27 8.55
N TYR A 58 -10.87 0.32 9.84
CA TYR A 58 -9.95 -0.07 10.90
C TYR A 58 -9.78 -1.59 10.95
N CYS A 59 -10.86 -2.36 10.77
CA CYS A 59 -10.78 -3.83 10.66
C CYS A 59 -9.85 -4.23 9.51
N LEU A 60 -10.03 -3.62 8.33
CA LEU A 60 -9.15 -3.84 7.18
C LEU A 60 -7.67 -3.54 7.52
N LEU A 61 -7.41 -2.45 8.25
CA LEU A 61 -6.05 -2.10 8.64
C LEU A 61 -5.42 -3.16 9.56
N VAL A 62 -6.18 -3.67 10.51
CA VAL A 62 -5.70 -4.71 11.46
C VAL A 62 -5.33 -5.97 10.71
N ASP A 63 -6.18 -6.44 9.81
CA ASP A 63 -5.95 -7.68 9.06
C ASP A 63 -4.79 -7.54 8.06
N LEU A 64 -4.71 -6.40 7.37
CA LEU A 64 -3.57 -6.08 6.51
C LEU A 64 -2.26 -6.03 7.29
N ALA A 65 -2.26 -5.36 8.45
CA ALA A 65 -1.08 -5.27 9.30
C ALA A 65 -0.66 -6.65 9.82
N PHE A 66 -1.62 -7.50 10.20
CA PHE A 66 -1.37 -8.87 10.64
C PHE A 66 -0.73 -9.71 9.52
N LEU A 67 -1.27 -9.67 8.30
CA LEU A 67 -0.71 -10.40 7.17
C LEU A 67 0.70 -9.89 6.80
N CYS A 68 0.87 -8.56 6.70
CA CYS A 68 2.17 -7.93 6.42
C CYS A 68 3.22 -8.26 7.51
N ASN A 69 2.78 -8.48 8.75
CA ASN A 69 3.65 -8.88 9.86
C ASN A 69 3.90 -10.40 9.93
N GLY A 70 3.56 -11.14 8.87
CA GLY A 70 3.79 -12.59 8.80
C GLY A 70 2.83 -13.41 9.67
N GLY A 71 1.61 -12.91 9.90
CA GLY A 71 0.60 -13.58 10.71
C GLY A 71 0.85 -13.51 12.22
N VAL A 72 1.54 -12.46 12.67
CA VAL A 72 1.81 -12.19 14.09
C VAL A 72 1.28 -10.81 14.44
N SER A 73 0.72 -10.64 15.62
CA SER A 73 0.25 -9.32 16.07
C SER A 73 1.42 -8.32 16.19
N LEU A 74 1.25 -7.10 15.68
CA LEU A 74 2.21 -6.01 15.85
C LEU A 74 2.43 -5.63 17.33
N ILE A 75 1.47 -5.96 18.20
CA ILE A 75 1.57 -5.75 19.65
C ILE A 75 2.65 -6.65 20.27
N GLU A 76 2.80 -7.87 19.73
CA GLU A 76 3.77 -8.84 20.25
C GLU A 76 5.18 -8.52 19.77
N ARG A 77 5.33 -8.35 18.46
CA ARG A 77 6.61 -8.01 17.83
C ARG A 77 6.41 -7.58 16.39
N VAL A 78 7.35 -6.76 15.91
CA VAL A 78 7.49 -6.47 14.49
C VAL A 78 8.36 -7.55 13.84
N ASN A 79 7.79 -8.26 12.89
CA ASN A 79 8.42 -9.31 12.10
C ASN A 79 9.23 -8.69 10.94
N SER A 80 10.30 -9.36 10.51
CA SER A 80 11.06 -8.96 9.31
C SER A 80 10.18 -8.90 8.06
N CYS A 81 9.10 -9.70 7.97
CA CYS A 81 8.15 -9.60 6.86
C CYS A 81 7.57 -8.19 6.67
N PHE A 82 7.30 -7.46 7.76
CA PHE A 82 6.78 -6.09 7.65
C PHE A 82 7.87 -5.16 7.10
N ILE A 83 9.12 -5.37 7.52
CA ILE A 83 10.28 -4.62 7.02
C ILE A 83 10.46 -4.87 5.52
N ASP A 84 10.35 -6.12 5.08
CA ASP A 84 10.44 -6.51 3.67
C ASP A 84 9.33 -5.86 2.81
N ILE A 85 8.13 -5.68 3.38
CA ILE A 85 7.03 -4.93 2.73
C ILE A 85 7.41 -3.45 2.59
N LEU A 86 7.92 -2.82 3.65
CA LEU A 86 8.34 -1.42 3.59
C LEU A 86 9.48 -1.20 2.59
N ASP A 87 10.42 -2.13 2.48
CA ASP A 87 11.57 -2.06 1.58
C ASP A 87 11.20 -1.99 0.09
N ARG A 88 9.96 -2.30 -0.28
CA ARG A 88 9.46 -2.14 -1.65
C ARG A 88 9.20 -0.68 -2.00
N ASN A 89 9.05 0.18 -1.00
CA ASN A 89 8.91 1.60 -1.21
C ASN A 89 10.28 2.26 -1.36
N ILE A 90 10.44 3.08 -2.40
CA ILE A 90 11.71 3.74 -2.75
C ILE A 90 12.27 4.66 -1.65
N LEU A 91 11.42 5.18 -0.76
CA LEU A 91 11.84 5.99 0.38
C LEU A 91 12.39 5.08 1.49
N PHE A 92 11.61 4.07 1.86
CA PHE A 92 11.92 3.19 2.99
C PHE A 92 13.09 2.26 2.72
N CYS A 93 13.37 1.89 1.46
CA CYS A 93 14.56 1.10 1.12
C CYS A 93 15.89 1.78 1.48
N ARG A 94 15.86 3.10 1.72
CA ARG A 94 17.02 3.90 2.14
C ARG A 94 17.08 4.14 3.64
N PHE A 95 16.03 3.77 4.38
CA PHE A 95 15.97 3.98 5.82
C PHE A 95 16.79 2.92 6.55
N SER A 96 17.39 3.32 7.68
CA SER A 96 17.96 2.36 8.62
C SER A 96 16.88 1.48 9.21
N LEU A 97 17.28 0.33 9.75
CA LEU A 97 16.35 -0.59 10.39
C LEU A 97 15.60 0.07 11.56
N ASP A 98 16.30 0.87 12.37
CA ASP A 98 15.71 1.61 13.50
C ASP A 98 14.64 2.61 13.03
N GLN A 99 14.89 3.34 11.93
CA GLN A 99 13.94 4.28 11.35
C GLN A 99 12.66 3.57 10.87
N LYS A 100 12.80 2.37 10.31
CA LYS A 100 11.64 1.55 9.89
C LYS A 100 10.85 1.07 11.10
N TYR A 101 11.51 0.59 12.15
CA TYR A 101 10.83 0.21 13.39
C TYR A 101 10.12 1.39 14.05
N GLU A 102 10.76 2.56 14.10
CA GLU A 102 10.15 3.78 14.62
C GLU A 102 8.90 4.16 13.81
N PHE A 103 8.98 4.10 12.49
CA PHE A 103 7.83 4.33 11.61
C PHE A 103 6.68 3.37 11.87
N ILE A 104 6.96 2.06 11.97
CA ILE A 104 5.94 1.05 12.26
C ILE A 104 5.30 1.31 13.61
N ASN A 105 6.11 1.55 14.65
CA ASN A 105 5.63 1.81 15.99
C ASN A 105 4.76 3.06 16.03
N LEU A 106 5.20 4.16 15.43
CA LEU A 106 4.48 5.42 15.43
C LEU A 106 3.14 5.30 14.69
N HIS A 107 3.11 4.68 13.50
CA HIS A 107 1.95 4.73 12.63
C HIS A 107 1.02 3.52 12.75
N PHE A 108 1.53 2.33 13.03
CA PHE A 108 0.74 1.09 13.04
C PHE A 108 0.48 0.55 14.45
N TYR A 109 1.24 0.96 15.46
CA TYR A 109 1.01 0.60 16.86
C TYR A 109 0.41 1.74 17.70
N LEU A 110 1.10 2.87 17.83
CA LEU A 110 0.66 3.98 18.70
C LEU A 110 -0.55 4.73 18.13
N ASN A 111 -0.62 4.86 16.80
CA ASN A 111 -1.65 5.67 16.14
C ASN A 111 -2.54 4.84 15.20
N THR A 112 -2.76 3.56 15.48
CA THR A 112 -3.45 2.61 14.57
C THR A 112 -4.77 3.17 14.03
N GLY A 113 -5.62 3.74 14.88
CA GLY A 113 -6.94 4.28 14.49
C GLY A 113 -6.94 5.59 13.68
N THR A 114 -5.78 6.21 13.43
CA THR A 114 -5.72 7.46 12.66
C THR A 114 -5.42 7.21 11.19
N LYS A 115 -6.01 7.99 10.28
CA LYS A 115 -5.72 7.95 8.83
C LYS A 115 -5.75 6.52 8.25
N THR A 116 -6.74 5.73 8.68
CA THR A 116 -6.90 4.31 8.33
C THR A 116 -6.94 4.10 6.82
N GLU A 117 -7.75 4.88 6.10
CA GLU A 117 -7.82 4.86 4.63
C GLU A 117 -6.44 4.98 3.96
N ILE A 118 -5.63 5.95 4.42
CA ILE A 118 -4.29 6.21 3.85
C ILE A 118 -3.36 5.03 4.11
N LYS A 119 -3.42 4.46 5.32
CA LYS A 119 -2.59 3.29 5.69
C LYS A 119 -3.00 2.03 4.95
N ASN A 120 -4.30 1.81 4.76
CA ASN A 120 -4.82 0.69 3.97
C ASN A 120 -4.31 0.78 2.53
N LYS A 121 -4.47 1.96 1.90
CA LYS A 121 -3.93 2.20 0.55
C LYS A 121 -2.42 2.02 0.49
N PHE A 122 -1.70 2.54 1.48
CA PHE A 122 -0.25 2.38 1.57
C PHE A 122 0.16 0.91 1.61
N LEU A 123 -0.36 0.12 2.55
CA LEU A 123 -0.02 -1.31 2.65
C LEU A 123 -0.41 -2.08 1.39
N LEU A 124 -1.65 -1.91 0.90
CA LEU A 124 -2.13 -2.59 -0.31
C LEU A 124 -1.25 -2.28 -1.52
N SER A 125 -0.81 -1.02 -1.68
CA SER A 125 0.07 -0.63 -2.79
C SER A 125 1.48 -1.23 -2.74
N LEU A 126 1.92 -1.71 -1.58
CA LEU A 126 3.21 -2.38 -1.40
C LEU A 126 3.13 -3.90 -1.54
N MET A 127 1.92 -4.45 -1.54
CA MET A 127 1.70 -5.89 -1.71
C MET A 127 1.80 -6.29 -3.18
N THR A 128 2.44 -7.44 -3.42
CA THR A 128 2.45 -8.12 -4.71
C THR A 128 1.06 -8.68 -5.04
N PRO A 129 0.78 -8.99 -6.33
CA PRO A 129 -0.45 -9.68 -6.71
C PRO A 129 -0.72 -10.95 -5.88
N SER A 130 0.31 -11.76 -5.65
CA SER A 130 0.19 -13.02 -4.90
C SER A 130 -0.18 -12.79 -3.44
N GLU A 131 0.35 -11.76 -2.79
CA GLU A 131 0.00 -11.43 -1.41
C GLU A 131 -1.41 -10.85 -1.29
N ARG A 132 -1.87 -10.07 -2.28
CA ARG A 132 -3.26 -9.60 -2.32
C ARG A 132 -4.22 -10.74 -2.55
N ALA A 133 -3.90 -11.67 -3.46
CA ALA A 133 -4.68 -12.89 -3.66
C ALA A 133 -4.74 -13.73 -2.37
N ARG A 134 -3.61 -13.88 -1.68
CA ARG A 134 -3.56 -14.55 -0.37
C ARG A 134 -4.43 -13.84 0.66
N PHE A 135 -4.36 -12.50 0.76
CA PHE A 135 -5.21 -11.74 1.66
C PHE A 135 -6.70 -12.00 1.39
N MET A 136 -7.12 -11.94 0.13
CA MET A 136 -8.51 -12.23 -0.23
C MET A 136 -8.91 -13.67 0.13
N ASN A 137 -8.04 -14.65 -0.08
CA ASN A 137 -8.34 -16.03 0.30
C ASN A 137 -8.45 -16.18 1.82
N ASP A 138 -7.50 -15.61 2.57
CA ASP A 138 -7.39 -15.78 4.02
C ASP A 138 -8.51 -15.04 4.78
N PHE A 139 -9.00 -13.90 4.27
CA PHE A 139 -9.92 -13.00 5.00
C PHE A 139 -11.27 -12.71 4.33
N LEU A 140 -11.42 -12.99 3.02
CA LEU A 140 -12.70 -12.74 2.33
C LEU A 140 -13.39 -14.06 2.00
N ILE A 141 -12.67 -15.05 1.46
CA ILE A 141 -13.29 -16.27 0.93
C ILE A 141 -13.60 -17.28 2.03
N LEU A 142 -12.70 -17.46 2.99
CA LEU A 142 -12.89 -18.43 4.08
C LEU A 142 -13.99 -18.03 5.08
N ASP A 143 -14.45 -16.78 5.07
CA ASP A 143 -15.58 -16.31 5.89
C ASP A 143 -16.96 -16.67 5.30
N PHE A 144 -17.02 -17.18 4.05
CA PHE A 144 -18.26 -17.59 3.39
C PHE A 144 -18.55 -19.11 3.44
N GLU A 145 -17.71 -19.93 4.07
CA GLU A 145 -17.95 -21.36 4.33
C GLU A 145 -18.34 -21.63 5.79
#